data_AF-A0A950MF57-F1
#
_entry.id   AF-A0A950MF57-F1
#
_cell.length_a   1.000
_cell.length_b   1.000
_cell.length_c   1.000
_cell.angle_alpha   90.00
_cell.angle_beta   90.00
_cell.angle_gamma   90.00
#
_symmetry.space_group_name_H-M   'P 1'
#
loop_
_entity.id
_entity.type
_entity.pdbx_description
1 polymer ?
#
loop_
_entity_poly.entity_id
_entity_poly.type
_entity_poly.pdbx_seq_one_letter_code
_entity_poly.pdbx_strand_id
1 'polypeptide(L)'
;MGSNLLGIAVVLGIMLVAGGIAYIGDRVGHQVGRKRLTLFGLRPKYTSTIVAVATGMLIALSVTLAALAGSTYVRTAIFRIGQINAQLRDAQTQALKAQSELDTTRNASFKLPIGYPIANVLLTIRPSETDAVLMPRLISLFDQTVQQANAQYARPPYDLRPYKLRGSDPSVQAKLHQELERIRSSPLFPPDAPVLLVPEVAQNLFRGDVISFAFQPFADRRLAVAGESLASLDVQGGQSLNLIDLQTLTRAATVEVSHRGMPPAFALNFAINSAQAQAIFEQIGRLRGHYRIVAKAGLDLYPHSGGILLDFALVPR
;
A
#
# COMPACT_ATOMS: atom_id res chain seq x y z
N MET A 1 -6.98 36.25 6.33
CA MET A 1 -8.23 37.04 6.34
C MET A 1 -8.83 37.33 4.95
N GLY A 2 -8.23 36.87 3.83
CA GLY A 2 -8.73 37.18 2.47
C GLY A 2 -9.83 36.26 1.90
N SER A 3 -10.05 35.07 2.47
CA SER A 3 -11.06 34.10 1.96
C SER A 3 -12.49 34.45 2.37
N ASN A 4 -12.67 35.02 3.56
CA ASN A 4 -14.00 35.33 4.10
C ASN A 4 -14.64 36.54 3.40
N LEU A 5 -13.83 37.52 2.97
CA LEU A 5 -14.28 38.69 2.21
C LEU A 5 -14.82 38.32 0.83
N LEU A 6 -14.18 37.38 0.14
CA LEU A 6 -14.65 36.90 -1.17
C LEU A 6 -15.96 36.13 -1.04
N GLY A 7 -16.13 35.30 -0.01
CA GLY A 7 -17.39 34.61 0.27
C GLY A 7 -18.55 35.57 0.56
N ILE A 8 -18.31 36.58 1.41
CA ILE A 8 -19.33 37.59 1.75
C ILE A 8 -19.69 38.44 0.53
N ALA A 9 -18.72 38.84 -0.30
CA ALA A 9 -18.96 39.61 -1.52
C ALA A 9 -19.82 38.83 -2.54
N VAL A 10 -19.61 37.52 -2.67
CA VAL A 10 -20.41 36.66 -3.56
C VAL A 10 -21.84 36.53 -3.05
N VAL A 11 -22.03 36.31 -1.75
CA VAL A 11 -23.38 36.23 -1.15
C VAL A 11 -24.14 37.54 -1.33
N LEU A 12 -23.49 38.68 -1.11
CA LEU A 12 -24.08 40.01 -1.33
C LEU A 12 -24.44 40.25 -2.80
N GLY A 13 -23.58 39.82 -3.74
CA GLY A 13 -23.84 39.92 -5.18
C GLY A 13 -25.06 39.11 -5.61
N ILE A 14 -25.19 37.87 -5.12
CA ILE A 14 -26.35 37.02 -5.40
C ILE A 14 -27.63 37.63 -4.82
N MET A 15 -27.56 38.19 -3.61
CA MET A 15 -28.71 38.82 -2.95
C MET A 15 -29.21 40.06 -3.73
N LEU A 16 -28.29 40.87 -4.29
CA LEU A 16 -28.64 42.01 -5.14
C LEU A 16 -29.28 41.58 -6.46
N VAL A 17 -28.74 40.56 -7.12
CA VAL A 17 -29.31 40.04 -8.38
C VAL A 17 -30.68 39.42 -8.14
N ALA A 18 -30.83 38.63 -7.08
CA ALA A 18 -32.12 38.04 -6.70
C ALA A 18 -33.16 39.12 -6.35
N GLY A 19 -32.76 40.16 -5.61
CA GLY A 19 -33.62 41.30 -5.28
C GLY A 19 -34.06 42.10 -6.52
N GLY A 20 -33.13 42.36 -7.45
CA GLY A 20 -33.44 43.05 -8.71
C GLY A 20 -34.39 42.26 -9.59
N ILE A 21 -34.23 40.94 -9.65
CA ILE A 21 -35.10 40.05 -10.40
C ILE A 21 -36.50 39.96 -9.77
N ALA A 22 -36.59 39.89 -8.43
CA ALA A 22 -37.87 39.90 -7.72
C ALA A 22 -38.66 41.20 -8.00
N TYR A 23 -37.97 42.34 -7.99
CA TYR A 23 -38.57 43.64 -8.30
C TYR A 23 -39.12 43.73 -9.73
N ILE A 24 -38.38 43.23 -10.73
CA ILE A 24 -38.84 43.19 -12.12
C ILE A 24 -40.00 42.20 -12.29
N GLY A 25 -39.91 41.03 -11.66
CA GLY A 25 -40.96 40.00 -11.69
C GLY A 25 -42.30 40.51 -11.16
N ASP A 26 -42.28 41.26 -10.06
CA ASP A 26 -43.49 41.84 -9.45
C ASP A 26 -44.13 42.90 -10.36
N ARG A 27 -43.30 43.72 -11.03
CA ARG A 27 -43.77 44.77 -11.94
C ARG A 27 -44.35 44.22 -13.24
N VAL A 28 -43.74 43.18 -13.79
CA VAL A 28 -44.24 42.47 -14.99
C VAL A 28 -45.53 41.72 -14.67
N GLY A 29 -45.59 41.02 -13.53
CA GLY A 29 -46.81 40.35 -13.05
C GLY A 29 -47.98 41.31 -12.88
N HIS A 30 -47.74 42.49 -12.29
CA HIS A 30 -48.78 43.49 -12.05
C HIS A 30 -49.32 44.12 -13.35
N GLN A 31 -48.47 44.35 -14.35
CA GLN A 31 -48.90 44.94 -15.64
C GLN A 31 -49.67 43.94 -16.52
N VAL A 32 -49.29 42.67 -16.52
CA VAL A 32 -49.97 41.62 -17.29
C VAL A 32 -51.34 41.29 -16.69
N GLY A 33 -51.45 41.29 -15.36
CA GLY A 33 -52.73 41.08 -14.66
C GLY A 33 -53.78 42.17 -14.92
N ARG A 34 -53.37 43.44 -15.07
CA ARG A 34 -54.29 44.57 -15.32
C ARG A 34 -54.81 44.65 -16.77
N LYS A 35 -54.01 44.26 -17.76
CA LYS A 35 -54.33 44.52 -19.19
C LYS A 35 -55.12 43.42 -19.91
N ARG A 36 -55.52 42.33 -19.21
CA ARG A 36 -56.27 41.18 -19.79
C ARG A 36 -55.72 40.73 -21.15
N LEU A 37 -54.39 40.72 -21.30
CA LEU A 37 -53.74 40.41 -22.57
C LEU A 37 -54.01 38.95 -22.94
N THR A 38 -54.45 38.72 -24.17
CA THR A 38 -54.69 37.40 -24.75
C THR A 38 -53.51 37.02 -25.62
N LEU A 39 -52.80 35.95 -25.28
CA LEU A 39 -51.73 35.40 -26.10
C LEU A 39 -52.34 34.34 -27.02
N PHE A 40 -52.27 34.55 -28.34
CA PHE A 40 -52.80 33.61 -29.36
C PHE A 40 -54.26 33.15 -29.12
N GLY A 41 -55.16 34.05 -28.71
CA GLY A 41 -56.60 33.76 -28.58
C GLY A 41 -57.04 33.03 -27.31
N LEU A 42 -56.17 32.85 -26.32
CA LEU A 42 -56.49 32.16 -25.05
C LEU A 42 -57.19 33.08 -24.03
N ARG A 43 -58.08 32.49 -23.20
CA ARG A 43 -58.85 33.19 -22.16
C ARG A 43 -57.89 33.83 -21.13
N PRO A 44 -58.02 35.12 -20.78
CA PRO A 44 -57.00 35.92 -20.06
C PRO A 44 -56.44 35.34 -18.74
N LYS A 45 -57.21 34.50 -18.04
CA LYS A 45 -56.78 33.85 -16.78
C LYS A 45 -55.59 32.89 -16.98
N TYR A 46 -55.55 32.19 -18.10
CA TYR A 46 -54.47 31.24 -18.40
C TYR A 46 -53.26 31.94 -18.99
N THR A 47 -53.47 33.00 -19.78
CA THR A 47 -52.37 33.78 -20.35
C THR A 47 -51.49 34.43 -19.27
N SER A 48 -52.08 35.00 -18.22
CA SER A 48 -51.29 35.56 -17.11
C SER A 48 -50.46 34.50 -16.37
N THR A 49 -50.98 33.28 -16.27
CA THR A 49 -50.28 32.16 -15.62
C THR A 49 -49.11 31.67 -16.49
N ILE A 50 -49.32 31.55 -17.80
CA ILE A 50 -48.28 31.18 -18.76
C ILE A 50 -47.15 32.21 -18.76
N VAL A 51 -47.47 33.50 -18.77
CA VAL A 51 -46.46 34.56 -18.72
C VAL A 51 -45.70 34.54 -17.40
N ALA A 52 -46.37 34.34 -16.25
CA ALA A 52 -45.71 34.21 -14.96
C ALA A 52 -44.74 33.01 -14.91
N VAL A 53 -45.15 31.84 -15.42
CA VAL A 53 -44.30 30.64 -15.50
C VAL A 53 -43.13 30.84 -16.46
N ALA A 54 -43.36 31.45 -17.63
CA ALA A 54 -42.30 31.76 -18.58
C ALA A 54 -41.27 32.74 -18.01
N THR A 55 -41.73 33.74 -17.25
CA THR A 55 -40.86 34.69 -16.55
C THR A 55 -40.07 33.97 -15.44
N GLY A 56 -40.72 33.09 -14.67
CA GLY A 56 -40.06 32.26 -13.67
C GLY A 56 -38.99 31.31 -14.25
N MET A 57 -39.25 30.72 -15.43
CA MET A 57 -38.26 29.91 -16.15
C MET A 57 -37.08 30.74 -16.65
N LEU A 58 -37.32 31.93 -17.19
CA LEU A 58 -36.27 32.84 -17.62
C LEU A 58 -35.39 33.27 -16.44
N ILE A 59 -36.00 33.57 -15.29
CA ILE A 59 -35.29 33.90 -14.06
C ILE A 59 -34.44 32.72 -13.57
N ALA A 60 -35.01 31.52 -13.50
CA ALA A 60 -34.29 30.32 -13.10
C ALA A 60 -33.12 30.02 -14.04
N LEU A 61 -33.32 30.19 -15.36
CA LEU A 61 -32.26 30.07 -16.37
C LEU A 61 -31.17 31.12 -16.18
N SER A 62 -31.51 32.39 -15.98
CA SER A 62 -30.55 33.47 -15.76
C SER A 62 -29.74 33.27 -14.48
N VAL A 63 -30.39 32.87 -13.37
CA VAL A 63 -29.72 32.56 -12.11
C VAL A 63 -28.80 31.35 -12.26
N THR A 64 -29.24 30.31 -12.98
CA THR A 64 -28.43 29.11 -13.26
C THR A 64 -27.22 29.46 -14.14
N LEU A 65 -27.41 30.27 -15.19
CA LEU A 65 -26.32 30.73 -16.05
C LEU A 65 -25.32 31.62 -15.29
N ALA A 66 -25.82 32.53 -14.45
CA ALA A 66 -24.98 33.39 -13.62
C ALA A 66 -24.17 32.58 -12.60
N ALA A 67 -24.78 31.55 -11.99
CA ALA A 67 -24.09 30.60 -11.12
C ALA A 67 -23.02 29.78 -11.87
N LEU A 68 -23.27 29.42 -13.14
CA LEU A 68 -22.28 28.76 -14.00
C LEU A 68 -21.14 29.68 -14.44
N ALA A 69 -21.40 30.98 -14.64
CA ALA A 69 -20.42 31.95 -15.12
C ALA A 69 -19.57 32.55 -13.98
N GLY A 70 -20.11 32.66 -12.77
CA GLY A 70 -19.49 33.38 -11.65
C GLY A 70 -18.47 32.60 -10.81
N SER A 71 -18.35 31.27 -10.94
CA SER A 71 -17.36 30.52 -10.16
C SER A 71 -16.96 29.19 -10.78
N THR A 72 -15.65 29.00 -10.94
CA THR A 72 -14.97 27.77 -11.37
C THR A 72 -15.34 26.54 -10.52
N TYR A 73 -15.88 26.72 -9.31
CA TYR A 73 -16.26 25.67 -8.35
C TYR A 73 -17.57 24.92 -8.67
N VAL A 74 -18.58 25.58 -9.27
CA VAL A 74 -19.88 24.93 -9.55
C VAL A 74 -19.80 24.06 -10.79
N ARG A 75 -19.05 24.50 -11.81
CA ARG A 75 -18.71 23.71 -13.01
C ARG A 75 -18.00 22.41 -12.66
N THR A 76 -17.20 22.40 -11.59
CA THR A 76 -16.49 21.19 -11.14
C THR A 76 -17.38 20.24 -10.34
N ALA A 77 -18.33 20.73 -9.55
CA ALA A 77 -19.18 19.86 -8.73
C ALA A 77 -20.13 18.98 -9.58
N ILE A 78 -20.65 19.50 -10.69
CA ILE A 78 -21.68 18.80 -11.50
C ILE A 78 -21.05 17.92 -12.61
N PHE A 79 -19.86 18.26 -13.13
CA PHE A 79 -19.18 17.47 -14.17
C PHE A 79 -18.14 16.46 -13.65
N ARG A 80 -17.81 16.45 -12.35
CA ARG A 80 -16.77 15.55 -11.80
C ARG A 80 -17.16 14.08 -11.71
N ILE A 81 -18.45 13.70 -11.71
CA ILE A 81 -18.83 12.28 -11.63
C ILE A 81 -18.51 11.54 -12.94
N GLY A 82 -18.66 12.19 -14.10
CA GLY A 82 -18.27 11.62 -15.40
C GLY A 82 -16.74 11.59 -15.59
N GLN A 83 -16.04 12.63 -15.15
CA GLN A 83 -14.57 12.71 -15.27
C GLN A 83 -13.85 11.74 -14.34
N ILE A 84 -14.37 11.48 -13.13
CA ILE A 84 -13.80 10.47 -12.22
C ILE A 84 -13.93 9.07 -12.82
N ASN A 85 -15.07 8.73 -13.43
CA ASN A 85 -15.26 7.41 -14.07
C ASN A 85 -14.46 7.27 -15.38
N ALA A 86 -14.34 8.33 -16.18
CA ALA A 86 -13.53 8.33 -17.40
C ALA A 86 -12.04 8.25 -17.06
N GLN A 87 -11.57 8.98 -16.05
CA GLN A 87 -10.19 8.88 -15.55
C GLN A 87 -9.91 7.51 -14.92
N LEU A 88 -10.86 6.88 -14.22
CA LEU A 88 -10.71 5.51 -13.72
C LEU A 88 -10.61 4.50 -14.87
N ARG A 89 -11.45 4.62 -15.91
CA ARG A 89 -11.40 3.73 -17.08
C ARG A 89 -10.16 3.95 -17.93
N ASP A 90 -9.77 5.20 -18.17
CA ASP A 90 -8.55 5.53 -18.91
C ASP A 90 -7.31 5.14 -18.10
N ALA A 91 -7.28 5.36 -16.79
CA ALA A 91 -6.20 4.91 -15.92
C ALA A 91 -6.14 3.38 -15.84
N GLN A 92 -7.28 2.68 -15.79
CA GLN A 92 -7.31 1.20 -15.85
C GLN A 92 -6.88 0.68 -17.22
N THR A 93 -7.29 1.32 -18.31
CA THR A 93 -6.92 0.92 -19.67
C THR A 93 -5.45 1.21 -19.95
N GLN A 94 -4.93 2.34 -19.46
CA GLN A 94 -3.50 2.66 -19.50
C GLN A 94 -2.71 1.74 -18.57
N ALA A 95 -3.23 1.40 -17.38
CA ALA A 95 -2.60 0.43 -16.49
C ALA A 95 -2.58 -0.96 -17.11
N LEU A 96 -3.65 -1.42 -17.78
CA LEU A 96 -3.70 -2.71 -18.46
C LEU A 96 -2.81 -2.75 -19.72
N LYS A 97 -2.76 -1.67 -20.49
CA LYS A 97 -1.85 -1.54 -21.64
C LYS A 97 -0.40 -1.47 -21.19
N ALA A 98 -0.09 -0.65 -20.18
CA ALA A 98 1.22 -0.61 -19.56
C ALA A 98 1.56 -1.95 -18.92
N GLN A 99 0.62 -2.66 -18.30
CA GLN A 99 0.85 -4.01 -17.76
C GLN A 99 1.15 -5.00 -18.87
N SER A 100 0.42 -4.96 -20.00
CA SER A 100 0.68 -5.85 -21.14
C SER A 100 1.99 -5.51 -21.87
N GLU A 101 2.35 -4.24 -21.94
CA GLU A 101 3.59 -3.72 -22.53
C GLU A 101 4.78 -3.97 -21.59
N LEU A 102 4.56 -3.88 -20.27
CA LEU A 102 5.48 -4.36 -19.25
C LEU A 102 5.59 -5.87 -19.31
N ASP A 103 4.53 -6.67 -19.47
CA ASP A 103 4.62 -8.13 -19.48
C ASP A 103 5.34 -8.63 -20.75
N THR A 104 5.14 -7.97 -21.90
CA THR A 104 5.91 -8.25 -23.13
C THR A 104 7.36 -7.75 -23.06
N THR A 105 7.64 -6.62 -22.41
CA THR A 105 9.01 -6.07 -22.27
C THR A 105 9.79 -6.68 -21.08
N ARG A 106 9.11 -7.10 -20.01
CA ARG A 106 9.66 -7.67 -18.76
C ARG A 106 9.88 -9.17 -18.86
N ASN A 107 9.18 -9.86 -19.77
CA ASN A 107 9.54 -11.24 -20.15
C ASN A 107 10.98 -11.35 -20.69
N ALA A 108 11.62 -10.23 -21.09
CA ALA A 108 13.04 -10.18 -21.44
C ALA A 108 14.01 -10.03 -20.24
N SER A 109 13.52 -9.70 -19.03
CA SER A 109 14.39 -9.31 -17.91
C SER A 109 13.91 -9.85 -16.56
N PHE A 110 13.62 -11.16 -16.46
CA PHE A 110 13.54 -11.79 -15.14
C PHE A 110 14.85 -11.52 -14.41
N LYS A 111 14.77 -10.87 -13.25
CA LYS A 111 15.90 -10.59 -12.35
C LYS A 111 15.56 -11.15 -10.98
N LEU A 112 16.28 -12.17 -10.56
CA LEU A 112 16.28 -12.61 -9.17
C LEU A 112 17.39 -11.84 -8.44
N PRO A 113 17.05 -10.94 -7.49
CA PRO A 113 18.05 -10.07 -6.89
C PRO A 113 18.97 -10.84 -5.94
N ILE A 114 20.20 -10.34 -5.80
CA ILE A 114 21.12 -10.75 -4.73
C ILE A 114 20.45 -10.61 -3.35
N GLY A 115 20.71 -11.56 -2.45
CA GLY A 115 20.13 -11.58 -1.10
C GLY A 115 18.69 -12.10 -1.02
N TYR A 116 18.10 -12.51 -2.15
CA TYR A 116 16.79 -13.16 -2.14
C TYR A 116 16.92 -14.62 -1.66
N PRO A 117 16.08 -15.12 -0.73
CA PRO A 117 16.10 -16.51 -0.30
C PRO A 117 15.72 -17.42 -1.46
N ILE A 118 16.63 -18.31 -1.85
CA ILE A 118 16.42 -19.17 -3.03
C ILE A 118 15.75 -20.51 -2.69
N ALA A 119 15.59 -20.81 -1.41
CA ALA A 119 14.93 -22.01 -0.93
C ALA A 119 14.34 -21.79 0.47
N ASN A 120 13.26 -22.50 0.78
CA ASN A 120 12.62 -22.49 2.09
C ASN A 120 13.21 -23.59 2.97
N VAL A 121 14.53 -23.57 3.13
CA VAL A 121 15.28 -24.47 4.01
C VAL A 121 16.25 -23.65 4.82
N LEU A 122 16.30 -23.94 6.12
CA LEU A 122 17.09 -23.21 7.10
C LEU A 122 17.91 -24.20 7.91
N LEU A 123 19.09 -23.78 8.35
CA LEU A 123 19.92 -24.56 9.27
C LEU A 123 20.47 -23.65 10.36
N THR A 124 20.16 -23.98 11.62
CA THR A 124 20.84 -23.38 12.77
C THR A 124 22.00 -24.26 13.19
N ILE A 125 23.20 -23.70 13.26
CA ILE A 125 24.43 -24.36 13.73
C ILE A 125 24.95 -23.66 14.99
N ARG A 126 25.79 -24.35 15.77
CA ARG A 126 26.67 -23.68 16.74
C ARG A 126 28.11 -23.81 16.25
N PRO A 127 28.86 -22.70 16.06
CA PRO A 127 30.21 -22.78 15.51
C PRO A 127 31.18 -23.65 16.32
N SER A 128 30.93 -23.89 17.62
CA SER A 128 31.69 -24.78 18.49
C SER A 128 31.47 -26.28 18.24
N GLU A 129 30.43 -26.67 17.50
CA GLU A 129 30.21 -28.06 17.09
C GLU A 129 31.32 -28.54 16.14
N THR A 130 31.65 -29.84 16.19
CA THR A 130 32.71 -30.43 15.36
C THR A 130 32.28 -30.60 13.90
N ASP A 131 33.25 -30.67 12.99
CA ASP A 131 33.01 -30.87 11.55
C ASP A 131 32.26 -32.17 11.28
N ALA A 132 32.52 -33.22 12.06
CA ALA A 132 31.84 -34.50 11.96
C ALA A 132 30.31 -34.36 12.17
N VAL A 133 29.88 -33.35 12.94
CA VAL A 133 28.46 -33.05 13.19
C VAL A 133 27.93 -32.05 12.15
N LEU A 134 28.69 -30.99 11.86
CA LEU A 134 28.23 -29.89 11.01
C LEU A 134 28.26 -30.21 9.51
N MET A 135 29.28 -30.90 9.02
CA MET A 135 29.45 -31.14 7.58
C MET A 135 28.31 -31.96 6.97
N PRO A 136 27.82 -33.07 7.57
CA PRO A 136 26.66 -33.79 7.04
C PRO A 136 25.39 -32.92 6.99
N ARG A 137 25.18 -32.04 7.97
CA ARG A 137 24.04 -31.11 8.03
C ARG A 137 24.15 -30.03 6.96
N LEU A 138 25.34 -29.48 6.74
CA LEU A 138 25.62 -28.50 5.67
C LEU A 138 25.45 -29.12 4.28
N ILE A 139 25.90 -30.36 4.08
CA ILE A 139 25.71 -31.11 2.84
C ILE A 139 24.21 -31.33 2.57
N SER A 140 23.45 -31.77 3.59
CA SER A 140 22.00 -31.92 3.49
C SER A 140 21.30 -30.60 3.17
N LEU A 141 21.69 -29.50 3.83
CA LEU A 141 21.17 -28.16 3.55
C LEU A 141 21.44 -27.75 2.10
N PHE A 142 22.65 -27.99 1.60
CA PHE A 142 23.05 -27.71 0.22
C PHE A 142 22.21 -28.50 -0.78
N ASP A 143 22.09 -29.81 -0.60
CA ASP A 143 21.33 -30.67 -1.51
C ASP A 143 19.84 -30.29 -1.54
N GLN A 144 19.24 -30.01 -0.37
CA GLN A 144 17.86 -29.51 -0.30
C GLN A 144 17.69 -28.15 -0.99
N THR A 145 18.67 -27.25 -0.82
CA THR A 145 18.67 -25.94 -1.49
C THR A 145 18.72 -26.10 -3.00
N VAL A 146 19.65 -26.92 -3.52
CA VAL A 146 19.78 -27.20 -4.96
C VAL A 146 18.50 -27.82 -5.50
N GLN A 147 17.91 -28.78 -4.79
CA GLN A 147 16.68 -29.43 -5.20
C GLN A 147 15.51 -28.44 -5.30
N GLN A 148 15.28 -27.62 -4.27
CA GLN A 148 14.21 -26.62 -4.27
C GLN A 148 14.45 -25.54 -5.32
N ALA A 149 15.66 -24.99 -5.39
CA ALA A 149 16.00 -23.93 -6.34
C ALA A 149 15.86 -24.41 -7.79
N ASN A 150 16.34 -25.60 -8.12
CA ASN A 150 16.18 -26.18 -9.45
C ASN A 150 14.69 -26.44 -9.77
N ALA A 151 13.91 -26.95 -8.81
CA ALA A 151 12.49 -27.21 -9.01
C ALA A 151 11.69 -25.92 -9.26
N GLN A 152 12.04 -24.85 -8.54
CA GLN A 152 11.33 -23.57 -8.59
C GLN A 152 11.77 -22.69 -9.76
N TYR A 153 13.08 -22.54 -9.99
CA TYR A 153 13.61 -21.51 -10.89
C TYR A 153 14.13 -22.02 -12.23
N ALA A 154 14.32 -23.33 -12.41
CA ALA A 154 14.79 -23.87 -13.69
C ALA A 154 13.67 -24.08 -14.74
N ARG A 155 12.43 -23.68 -14.41
CA ARG A 155 11.24 -23.82 -15.25
C ARG A 155 10.64 -22.45 -15.56
N PRO A 156 9.75 -22.33 -16.56
CA PRO A 156 8.99 -21.11 -16.79
C PRO A 156 8.21 -20.70 -15.53
N PRO A 157 8.12 -19.40 -15.21
CA PRO A 157 8.50 -18.25 -16.04
C PRO A 157 9.96 -17.77 -15.86
N TYR A 158 10.78 -18.44 -15.05
CA TYR A 158 12.10 -17.95 -14.65
C TYR A 158 13.23 -18.42 -15.58
N ASP A 159 13.15 -19.67 -16.04
CA ASP A 159 14.06 -20.26 -17.03
C ASP A 159 15.56 -20.08 -16.70
N LEU A 160 15.93 -20.25 -15.43
CA LEU A 160 17.33 -20.34 -15.02
C LEU A 160 17.93 -21.70 -15.41
N ARG A 161 19.24 -21.76 -15.60
CA ARG A 161 19.95 -23.03 -15.77
C ARG A 161 20.15 -23.70 -14.41
N PRO A 162 19.86 -25.01 -14.30
CA PRO A 162 19.95 -25.72 -13.03
C PRO A 162 21.38 -25.79 -12.50
N TYR A 163 21.53 -25.75 -11.18
CA TYR A 163 22.77 -26.07 -10.50
C TYR A 163 23.00 -27.58 -10.55
N LYS A 164 24.22 -28.02 -10.93
CA LYS A 164 24.50 -29.43 -11.25
C LYS A 164 25.29 -30.20 -10.19
N LEU A 165 26.09 -29.52 -9.38
CA LEU A 165 26.89 -30.18 -8.35
C LEU A 165 26.01 -30.56 -7.15
N ARG A 166 26.47 -31.55 -6.41
CA ARG A 166 25.87 -32.07 -5.18
C ARG A 166 26.75 -31.75 -3.98
N GLY A 167 26.18 -31.75 -2.79
CA GLY A 167 26.91 -31.56 -1.54
C GLY A 167 27.97 -32.64 -1.29
N SER A 168 27.83 -33.81 -1.91
CA SER A 168 28.86 -34.87 -1.89
C SER A 168 30.11 -34.56 -2.71
N ASP A 169 30.08 -33.57 -3.61
CA ASP A 169 31.21 -33.27 -4.48
C ASP A 169 32.37 -32.63 -3.68
N PRO A 170 33.64 -33.07 -3.86
CA PRO A 170 34.77 -32.56 -3.07
C PRO A 170 34.96 -31.04 -3.14
N SER A 171 34.68 -30.44 -4.30
CA SER A 171 34.77 -28.99 -4.50
C SER A 171 33.67 -28.22 -3.74
N VAL A 172 32.50 -28.83 -3.54
CA VAL A 172 31.41 -28.25 -2.74
C VAL A 172 31.74 -28.41 -1.27
N GLN A 173 32.20 -29.58 -0.83
CA GLN A 173 32.61 -29.80 0.56
C GLN A 173 33.72 -28.86 1.00
N ALA A 174 34.73 -28.63 0.15
CA ALA A 174 35.79 -27.67 0.43
C ALA A 174 35.24 -26.24 0.64
N LYS A 175 34.26 -25.81 -0.17
CA LYS A 175 33.60 -24.50 -0.02
C LYS A 175 32.76 -24.42 1.26
N LEU A 176 32.00 -25.47 1.57
CA LEU A 176 31.20 -25.53 2.80
C LEU A 176 32.08 -25.46 4.05
N HIS A 177 33.20 -26.18 4.03
CA HIS A 177 34.18 -26.13 5.11
C HIS A 177 34.83 -24.74 5.21
N GLN A 178 35.21 -24.12 4.09
CA GLN A 178 35.73 -22.75 4.07
C GLN A 178 34.73 -21.73 4.66
N GLU A 179 33.44 -21.82 4.31
CA GLU A 179 32.40 -20.97 4.88
C GLU A 179 32.21 -21.21 6.38
N LEU A 180 32.28 -22.47 6.82
CA LEU A 180 32.22 -22.80 8.24
C LEU A 180 33.40 -22.18 9.02
N GLU A 181 34.62 -22.27 8.49
CA GLU A 181 35.79 -21.64 9.09
C GLU A 181 35.68 -20.10 9.11
N ARG A 182 35.10 -19.51 8.07
CA ARG A 182 34.81 -18.07 8.03
C ARG A 182 33.80 -17.67 9.12
N ILE A 183 32.80 -18.51 9.39
CA ILE A 183 31.84 -18.27 10.47
C ILE A 183 32.53 -18.40 11.84
N ARG A 184 33.32 -19.44 12.06
CA ARG A 184 34.05 -19.68 13.32
C ARG A 184 35.06 -18.59 13.67
N SER A 185 35.72 -18.03 12.66
CA SER A 185 36.72 -16.97 12.84
C SER A 185 36.10 -15.57 12.94
N SER A 186 34.79 -15.41 12.70
CA SER A 186 34.12 -14.13 12.73
C SER A 186 33.80 -13.69 14.18
N PRO A 187 34.15 -12.45 14.58
CA PRO A 187 33.76 -11.94 15.89
C PRO A 187 32.24 -11.70 16.03
N LEU A 188 31.50 -11.71 14.91
CA LEU A 188 30.05 -11.54 14.90
C LEU A 188 29.32 -12.81 15.37
N PHE A 189 29.98 -13.97 15.36
CA PHE A 189 29.38 -15.27 15.64
C PHE A 189 30.15 -15.98 16.76
N PRO A 190 29.77 -15.76 18.03
CA PRO A 190 30.40 -16.44 19.15
C PRO A 190 30.30 -17.98 19.02
N PRO A 191 31.31 -18.74 19.47
CA PRO A 191 31.36 -20.20 19.27
C PRO A 191 30.11 -20.95 19.76
N ASP A 192 29.55 -20.55 20.89
CA ASP A 192 28.41 -21.23 21.51
C ASP A 192 27.05 -20.59 21.19
N ALA A 193 27.06 -19.51 20.41
CA ALA A 193 25.84 -18.85 19.98
C ALA A 193 25.27 -19.54 18.73
N PRO A 194 23.95 -19.73 18.64
CA PRO A 194 23.33 -20.28 17.45
C PRO A 194 23.45 -19.30 16.27
N VAL A 195 23.80 -19.83 15.10
CA VAL A 195 23.92 -19.11 13.83
C VAL A 195 22.97 -19.74 12.83
N LEU A 196 22.05 -18.95 12.31
CA LEU A 196 21.14 -19.32 11.24
C LEU A 196 21.83 -19.15 9.89
N LEU A 197 21.78 -20.18 9.05
CA LEU A 197 22.22 -20.15 7.67
C LEU A 197 21.01 -20.06 6.75
N VAL A 198 20.98 -19.00 5.94
CA VAL A 198 19.92 -18.77 4.94
C VAL A 198 20.51 -18.93 3.54
N PRO A 199 19.98 -19.80 2.68
CA PRO A 199 20.41 -19.88 1.29
C PRO A 199 19.88 -18.68 0.51
N GLU A 200 20.77 -17.74 0.19
CA GLU A 200 20.44 -16.53 -0.56
C GLU A 200 21.14 -16.52 -1.91
N VAL A 201 20.50 -15.90 -2.88
CA VAL A 201 21.07 -15.65 -4.19
C VAL A 201 22.38 -14.87 -4.06
N ALA A 202 23.47 -15.43 -4.62
CA ALA A 202 24.82 -14.90 -4.44
C ALA A 202 25.12 -13.66 -5.31
N GLN A 203 24.38 -13.50 -6.40
CA GLN A 203 24.49 -12.40 -7.35
C GLN A 203 23.18 -12.24 -8.10
N ASN A 204 22.90 -11.06 -8.65
CA ASN A 204 21.70 -10.90 -9.48
C ASN A 204 21.68 -11.95 -10.61
N LEU A 205 20.61 -12.74 -10.68
CA LEU A 205 20.43 -13.77 -11.72
C LEU A 205 19.42 -13.29 -12.74
N PHE A 206 19.76 -13.46 -14.00
CA PHE A 206 18.91 -13.19 -15.14
C PHE A 206 18.46 -14.48 -15.80
N ARG A 207 17.39 -14.42 -16.60
CA ARG A 207 16.92 -15.54 -17.43
C ARG A 207 18.10 -16.20 -18.17
N GLY A 208 18.24 -17.52 -18.07
CA GLY A 208 19.34 -18.28 -18.66
C GLY A 208 20.65 -18.33 -17.86
N ASP A 209 20.78 -17.56 -16.76
CA ASP A 209 21.92 -17.69 -15.84
C ASP A 209 21.87 -19.03 -15.11
N VAL A 210 23.04 -19.52 -14.72
CA VAL A 210 23.11 -20.68 -13.80
C VAL A 210 22.66 -20.20 -12.43
N ILE A 211 21.76 -20.96 -11.81
CA ILE A 211 21.42 -20.79 -10.40
C ILE A 211 22.72 -20.69 -9.59
N SER A 212 22.84 -19.67 -8.74
CA SER A 212 23.96 -19.55 -7.81
C SER A 212 23.49 -18.93 -6.52
N PHE A 213 23.99 -19.46 -5.41
CA PHE A 213 23.59 -19.07 -4.07
C PHE A 213 24.76 -19.22 -3.10
N ALA A 214 24.65 -18.57 -1.96
CA ALA A 214 25.55 -18.66 -0.84
C ALA A 214 24.73 -18.78 0.45
N PHE A 215 25.33 -19.35 1.49
CA PHE A 215 24.70 -19.39 2.81
C PHE A 215 25.07 -18.12 3.58
N GLN A 216 24.09 -17.25 3.79
CA GLN A 216 24.27 -16.06 4.60
C GLN A 216 24.06 -16.39 6.08
N PRO A 217 25.06 -16.11 6.94
CA PRO A 217 24.95 -16.36 8.37
C PRO A 217 24.30 -15.19 9.10
N PHE A 218 23.38 -15.50 10.01
CA PHE A 218 22.71 -14.55 10.90
C PHE A 218 22.76 -15.05 12.34
N ALA A 219 22.96 -14.16 13.31
CA ALA A 219 22.94 -14.54 14.72
C ALA A 219 21.51 -14.91 15.14
N ASP A 220 21.26 -16.15 15.51
CA ASP A 220 19.91 -16.67 15.82
C ASP A 220 19.52 -16.40 17.28
N ARG A 221 19.50 -15.12 17.64
CA ARG A 221 19.12 -14.64 18.97
C ARG A 221 17.68 -14.12 18.97
N ARG A 222 17.06 -14.10 20.14
CA ARG A 222 15.74 -13.47 20.29
C ARG A 222 15.83 -11.98 19.96
N LEU A 223 15.01 -11.53 19.03
CA LEU A 223 14.94 -10.15 18.55
C LEU A 223 13.89 -9.33 19.30
N ALA A 224 12.77 -9.95 19.68
CA ALA A 224 11.71 -9.32 20.46
C ALA A 224 11.00 -10.37 21.31
N VAL A 225 10.46 -9.96 22.45
CA VAL A 225 9.55 -10.80 23.26
C VAL A 225 8.11 -10.62 22.80
N ALA A 226 7.27 -11.63 23.03
CA ALA A 226 5.84 -11.53 22.78
C ALA A 226 5.23 -10.30 23.50
N GLY A 227 4.44 -9.52 22.77
CA GLY A 227 3.82 -8.27 23.23
C GLY A 227 4.71 -7.04 23.18
N GLU A 228 6.00 -7.17 22.83
CA GLU A 228 6.91 -6.04 22.72
C GLU A 228 6.53 -5.11 21.56
N SER A 229 6.61 -3.80 21.78
CA SER A 229 6.35 -2.79 20.76
C SER A 229 7.46 -2.78 19.71
N LEU A 230 7.12 -3.03 18.45
CA LEU A 230 8.03 -2.99 17.30
C LEU A 230 7.91 -1.67 16.53
N ALA A 231 6.70 -1.09 16.48
CA ALA A 231 6.48 0.19 15.85
C ALA A 231 5.23 0.86 16.42
N SER A 232 5.13 2.17 16.23
CA SER A 232 3.93 2.89 16.61
C SER A 232 3.61 4.02 15.64
N LEU A 233 2.32 4.30 15.47
CA LEU A 233 1.80 5.38 14.65
C LEU A 233 0.77 6.19 15.46
N ASP A 234 0.94 7.50 15.47
CA ASP A 234 -0.03 8.41 16.08
C ASP A 234 -1.20 8.65 15.12
N VAL A 235 -2.42 8.59 15.65
CA VAL A 235 -3.67 8.63 14.87
C VAL A 235 -4.73 9.42 15.60
N GLN A 236 -5.68 9.98 14.84
CA GLN A 236 -6.79 10.75 15.40
C GLN A 236 -8.04 9.86 15.48
N GLY A 237 -8.66 9.82 16.65
CA GLY A 237 -9.95 9.16 16.85
C GLY A 237 -11.03 9.77 15.95
N GLY A 238 -11.88 8.91 15.40
CA GLY A 238 -12.93 9.27 14.45
C GLY A 238 -12.48 9.23 12.99
N GLN A 239 -11.20 9.00 12.72
CA GLN A 239 -10.70 8.69 11.38
C GLN A 239 -10.60 7.18 11.17
N SER A 240 -10.96 6.72 9.97
CA SER A 240 -10.71 5.34 9.55
C SER A 240 -9.21 5.16 9.27
N LEU A 241 -8.59 4.14 9.86
CA LEU A 241 -7.27 3.69 9.39
C LEU A 241 -7.35 3.35 7.90
N ASN A 242 -6.42 3.89 7.14
CA ASN A 242 -6.29 3.60 5.73
C ASN A 242 -5.14 2.62 5.48
N LEU A 243 -5.03 2.14 4.24
CA LEU A 243 -3.96 1.21 3.84
C LEU A 243 -2.56 1.80 4.02
N ILE A 244 -2.42 3.13 3.91
CA ILE A 244 -1.14 3.86 3.99
C ILE A 244 -0.64 3.87 5.43
N ASP A 245 -1.53 4.05 6.41
CA ASP A 245 -1.22 4.01 7.83
C ASP A 245 -0.68 2.63 8.22
N LEU A 246 -1.31 1.57 7.72
CA LEU A 246 -0.84 0.20 7.93
C LEU A 246 0.50 -0.06 7.25
N GLN A 247 0.69 0.38 6.01
CA GLN A 247 1.98 0.29 5.32
C GLN A 247 3.09 1.04 6.06
N THR A 248 2.78 2.20 6.63
CA THR A 248 3.73 2.99 7.41
C THR A 248 4.14 2.24 8.67
N LEU A 249 3.17 1.67 9.37
CA LEU A 249 3.39 0.92 10.60
C LEU A 249 4.14 -0.39 10.36
N THR A 250 3.79 -1.16 9.33
CA THR A 250 4.52 -2.39 8.98
C THR A 250 5.93 -2.09 8.49
N ARG A 251 6.15 -1.04 7.69
CA ARG A 251 7.48 -0.62 7.26
C ARG A 251 8.36 -0.24 8.46
N ALA A 252 7.82 0.51 9.41
CA ALA A 252 8.54 0.85 10.64
C ALA A 252 8.92 -0.41 11.44
N ALA A 253 8.01 -1.37 11.58
CA ALA A 253 8.29 -2.64 12.26
C ALA A 253 9.37 -3.46 11.52
N THR A 254 9.32 -3.53 10.18
CA THR A 254 10.35 -4.17 9.35
C THR A 254 11.72 -3.54 9.56
N VAL A 255 11.81 -2.22 9.59
CA VAL A 255 13.08 -1.51 9.84
C VAL A 255 13.61 -1.85 11.24
N GLU A 256 12.75 -1.81 12.25
CA GLU A 256 13.12 -2.12 13.64
C GLU A 256 13.66 -3.54 13.78
N VAL A 257 12.95 -4.56 13.29
CA VAL A 257 13.41 -5.95 13.40
C VAL A 257 14.65 -6.24 12.56
N SER A 258 14.82 -5.56 11.41
CA SER A 258 16.03 -5.66 10.60
C SER A 258 17.24 -5.12 11.36
N HIS A 259 17.10 -3.96 12.02
CA HIS A 259 18.15 -3.41 12.89
C HIS A 259 18.55 -4.35 14.04
N ARG A 260 17.60 -5.15 14.53
CA ARG A 260 17.87 -6.12 15.60
C ARG A 260 18.58 -7.38 15.13
N GLY A 261 18.59 -7.63 13.81
CA GLY A 261 19.29 -8.75 13.17
C GLY A 261 18.39 -9.73 12.42
N MET A 262 17.12 -9.38 12.15
CA MET A 262 16.27 -10.19 11.28
C MET A 262 16.85 -10.22 9.86
N PRO A 263 16.94 -11.39 9.19
CA PRO A 263 17.29 -11.46 7.79
C PRO A 263 16.36 -10.56 6.95
N PRO A 264 16.89 -9.71 6.05
CA PRO A 264 16.08 -8.72 5.33
C PRO A 264 14.86 -9.33 4.62
N ALA A 265 15.02 -10.52 4.03
CA ALA A 265 13.94 -11.20 3.34
C ALA A 265 12.83 -11.68 4.27
N PHE A 266 13.16 -12.07 5.51
CA PHE A 266 12.18 -12.49 6.49
C PHE A 266 11.54 -11.31 7.22
N ALA A 267 12.24 -10.18 7.33
CA ALA A 267 11.68 -8.95 7.87
C ALA A 267 10.51 -8.39 7.03
N LEU A 268 10.46 -8.77 5.75
CA LEU A 268 9.36 -8.47 4.83
C LEU A 268 8.23 -9.51 4.86
N ASN A 269 8.47 -10.67 5.46
CA ASN A 269 7.46 -11.71 5.60
C ASN A 269 6.68 -11.49 6.90
N PHE A 270 5.56 -10.77 6.83
CA PHE A 270 4.71 -10.52 7.98
C PHE A 270 3.34 -11.17 7.84
N ALA A 271 2.85 -11.69 8.96
CA ALA A 271 1.46 -12.04 9.15
C ALA A 271 0.83 -11.02 10.11
N ILE A 272 -0.42 -10.67 9.87
CA ILE A 272 -1.20 -9.78 10.72
C ILE A 272 -2.32 -10.59 11.36
N ASN A 273 -2.50 -10.42 12.66
CA ASN A 273 -3.70 -10.89 13.35
C ASN A 273 -4.92 -10.07 12.88
N SER A 274 -5.59 -10.56 11.84
CA SER A 274 -6.66 -9.85 11.14
C SER A 274 -7.85 -9.53 12.04
N ALA A 275 -8.21 -10.40 12.98
CA ALA A 275 -9.29 -10.19 13.92
C ALA A 275 -8.99 -9.02 14.87
N GLN A 276 -7.78 -8.97 15.42
CA GLN A 276 -7.37 -7.90 16.33
C GLN A 276 -7.20 -6.56 15.59
N ALA A 277 -6.63 -6.59 14.39
CA ALA A 277 -6.52 -5.41 13.53
C ALA A 277 -7.91 -4.82 13.21
N GLN A 278 -8.87 -5.66 12.81
CA GLN A 278 -10.25 -5.23 12.56
C GLN A 278 -10.92 -4.62 13.79
N ALA A 279 -10.76 -5.24 14.97
CA ALA A 279 -11.32 -4.72 16.21
C ALA A 279 -10.79 -3.30 16.55
N ILE A 280 -9.49 -3.06 16.35
CA ILE A 280 -8.88 -1.73 16.56
C ILE A 280 -9.38 -0.73 15.52
N PHE A 281 -9.57 -1.14 14.27
CA PHE A 281 -10.10 -0.27 13.22
C PHE A 281 -11.55 0.16 13.50
N GLU A 282 -12.38 -0.74 14.01
CA GLU A 282 -13.72 -0.38 14.46
C GLU A 282 -13.70 0.55 15.68
N GLN A 283 -12.80 0.27 16.62
CA GLN A 283 -12.70 1.03 17.87
C GLN A 283 -12.26 2.47 17.60
N ILE A 284 -11.24 2.70 16.77
CA ILE A 284 -10.72 4.04 16.51
C ILE A 284 -11.75 4.94 15.81
N GLY A 285 -12.61 4.39 14.94
CA GLY A 285 -13.66 5.13 14.27
C GLY A 285 -14.75 5.65 15.22
N ARG A 286 -14.91 5.01 16.39
CA ARG A 286 -15.90 5.41 17.42
C ARG A 286 -15.30 6.33 18.48
N LEU A 287 -13.97 6.40 18.60
CA LEU A 287 -13.28 7.18 19.62
C LEU A 287 -13.08 8.64 19.20
N ARG A 288 -12.93 9.53 20.18
CA ARG A 288 -12.50 10.92 19.98
C ARG A 288 -11.19 11.15 20.73
N GLY A 289 -10.33 12.01 20.20
CA GLY A 289 -9.03 12.34 20.79
C GLY A 289 -7.83 11.82 20.00
N HIS A 290 -6.65 11.88 20.60
CA HIS A 290 -5.41 11.40 20.00
C HIS A 290 -5.06 10.02 20.57
N TYR A 291 -4.74 9.09 19.68
CA TYR A 291 -4.37 7.73 20.04
C TYR A 291 -3.07 7.35 19.35
N ARG A 292 -2.45 6.29 19.85
CA ARG A 292 -1.31 5.64 19.25
C ARG A 292 -1.65 4.19 18.97
N ILE A 293 -1.48 3.78 17.73
CA ILE A 293 -1.51 2.37 17.37
C ILE A 293 -0.10 1.84 17.54
N VAL A 294 0.02 0.74 18.26
CA VAL A 294 1.29 0.07 18.51
C VAL A 294 1.23 -1.28 17.82
N ALA A 295 2.14 -1.51 16.87
CA ALA A 295 2.41 -2.83 16.33
C ALA A 295 3.34 -3.57 17.30
N LYS A 296 2.92 -4.76 17.72
CA LYS A 296 3.59 -5.59 18.70
C LYS A 296 3.99 -6.92 18.08
N ALA A 297 5.06 -7.52 18.60
CA ALA A 297 5.38 -8.90 18.29
C ALA A 297 4.28 -9.81 18.88
N GLY A 298 3.60 -10.61 18.06
CA GLY A 298 2.57 -11.53 18.56
C GLY A 298 3.15 -12.74 19.30
N LEU A 299 4.40 -13.09 19.02
CA LEU A 299 5.15 -14.19 19.62
C LEU A 299 6.61 -13.75 19.85
N ASP A 300 7.37 -14.53 20.62
CA ASP A 300 8.82 -14.36 20.69
C ASP A 300 9.43 -14.47 19.28
N LEU A 301 10.16 -13.44 18.88
CA LEU A 301 10.67 -13.30 17.51
C LEU A 301 12.12 -13.72 17.43
N TYR A 302 12.44 -14.60 16.49
CA TYR A 302 13.80 -15.06 16.18
C TYR A 302 14.04 -15.03 14.66
N PRO A 303 15.29 -14.95 14.19
CA PRO A 303 15.61 -15.12 12.78
C PRO A 303 15.06 -16.43 12.19
N HIS A 304 15.17 -17.55 12.91
CA HIS A 304 14.67 -18.84 12.45
C HIS A 304 13.13 -18.92 12.34
N SER A 305 12.39 -17.96 12.91
CA SER A 305 10.94 -17.89 12.75
C SER A 305 10.52 -17.64 11.30
N GLY A 306 11.43 -17.14 10.45
CA GLY A 306 11.21 -16.97 9.00
C GLY A 306 10.24 -15.84 8.63
N GLY A 307 9.72 -15.12 9.62
CA GLY A 307 8.77 -14.02 9.45
C GLY A 307 8.36 -13.41 10.79
N ILE A 308 7.45 -12.44 10.72
CA ILE A 308 6.97 -11.64 11.86
C ILE A 308 5.46 -11.81 11.97
N LEU A 309 4.96 -12.20 13.14
CA LEU A 309 3.54 -12.07 13.46
C LEU A 309 3.32 -10.74 14.17
N LEU A 310 2.53 -9.85 13.57
CA LEU A 310 2.17 -8.56 14.15
C LEU A 310 0.79 -8.62 14.79
N ASP A 311 0.78 -8.27 16.08
CA ASP A 311 -0.41 -7.90 16.83
C ASP A 311 -0.49 -6.37 16.93
N PHE A 312 -1.67 -5.86 17.26
CA PHE A 312 -1.90 -4.42 17.36
C PHE A 312 -2.54 -4.07 18.70
N ALA A 313 -2.20 -2.90 19.21
CA ALA A 313 -2.84 -2.31 20.38
C ALA A 313 -3.12 -0.83 20.14
N LEU A 314 -4.22 -0.33 20.71
CA LEU A 314 -4.55 1.10 20.71
C LEU A 314 -4.28 1.67 22.11
N VAL A 315 -3.48 2.73 22.20
CA VAL A 315 -3.09 3.37 23.46
C VAL A 315 -3.50 4.85 23.41
N PRO A 316 -4.17 5.40 24.44
CA PRO A 316 -4.45 6.83 24.53
C PRO A 316 -3.14 7.63 24.59
N ARG A 317 -3.12 8.82 23.98
CA ARG A 317 -1.98 9.73 24.04
C ARG A 317 -2.24 10.94 24.92
#